data_AF-A0AAN1UF30-F1
#
_entry.id   AF-A0AAN1UF30-F1
#
_cell.length_a   1.000
_cell.length_b   1.000
_cell.length_c   1.000
_cell.angle_alpha   90.00
_cell.angle_beta   90.00
_cell.angle_gamma   90.00
#
_symmetry.space_group_name_H-M   'P 1'
#
loop_
_entity.id
_entity.type
_entity.pdbx_description
1 polymer ?
#
loop_
_entity_poly.entity_id
_entity_poly.type
_entity_poly.pdbx_seq_one_letter_code
_entity_poly.pdbx_strand_id
1 'polypeptide(L)' 'MSESNCAKCGITFVGKDIFQTFLERYGSVWKAARTARCYGWTRKEPKSFVINRVLVKSKSGDVHRCNNCGNVVPAHY' A
#
# COMPACT_ATOMS: atom_id res chain seq x y z
N MET A 1 -3.20 -16.83 -1.32
CA MET A 1 -3.59 -16.01 -0.15
C MET A 1 -2.51 -14.96 0.02
N SER A 2 -2.82 -13.69 -0.23
CA SER A 2 -1.89 -12.58 -0.06
C SER A 2 -1.45 -12.54 1.39
N GLU A 3 -0.19 -12.84 1.70
CA GLU A 3 0.31 -12.85 3.08
C GLU A 3 -0.01 -11.50 3.74
N SER A 4 -0.94 -11.50 4.69
CA SER A 4 -1.30 -10.31 5.46
C SER A 4 -0.21 -9.90 6.45
N ASN A 5 0.79 -10.75 6.67
CA ASN A 5 1.86 -10.56 7.65
C ASN A 5 3.24 -10.81 7.01
N CYS A 6 4.28 -10.15 7.53
CA CYS A 6 5.65 -10.45 7.13
C CYS A 6 6.10 -11.80 7.73
N ALA A 7 6.49 -12.74 6.88
CA ALA A 7 6.98 -14.06 7.31
C ALA A 7 8.20 -14.03 8.26
N LYS A 8 8.99 -12.94 8.26
CA LYS A 8 10.21 -12.83 9.08
C LYS A 8 9.99 -12.19 10.45
N CYS A 9 9.17 -11.15 10.55
CA CYS A 9 8.99 -10.39 11.80
C CYS A 9 7.55 -10.37 12.31
N GLY A 10 6.61 -11.04 11.62
CA GLY A 10 5.22 -11.13 12.02
C GLY A 10 4.41 -9.83 11.88
N ILE A 11 5.02 -8.72 11.44
CA ILE A 11 4.29 -7.45 11.33
C ILE A 11 3.18 -7.56 10.30
N THR A 12 1.98 -7.10 10.67
CA THR A 12 0.84 -7.08 9.77
C THR A 12 0.98 -5.95 8.75
N PHE A 13 0.74 -6.30 7.49
CA PHE A 13 0.57 -5.37 6.40
C PHE A 13 -0.85 -4.82 6.45
N VAL A 14 -0.98 -3.62 7.02
CA VAL A 14 -2.28 -2.96 7.15
C VAL A 14 -2.58 -2.22 5.86
N GLY A 15 -3.64 -2.63 5.16
CA GLY A 15 -4.21 -1.85 4.07
C GLY A 15 -4.91 -0.61 4.64
N LYS A 16 -4.40 0.57 4.34
CA LYS A 16 -5.07 1.84 4.65
C LYS A 16 -5.64 2.42 3.38
N ASP A 17 -6.95 2.64 3.35
CA ASP A 17 -7.62 3.20 2.18
C ASP A 17 -6.98 4.52 1.76
N ILE A 18 -6.73 4.67 0.46
CA ILE A 18 -6.02 5.83 -0.08
C ILE A 18 -6.83 7.11 0.14
N PHE A 19 -8.15 7.07 -0.07
CA PHE A 19 -9.01 8.23 0.14
C PHE A 19 -9.04 8.63 1.61
N GLN A 20 -9.24 7.67 2.52
CA GLN A 20 -9.23 7.92 3.96
C GLN A 20 -7.89 8.51 4.43
N THR A 21 -6.77 8.01 3.89
CA THR A 21 -5.43 8.54 4.18
C THR A 21 -5.31 10.03 3.82
N PHE A 22 -5.81 10.42 2.65
CA PHE A 22 -5.78 11.83 2.24
C PHE A 22 -6.84 12.67 2.94
N LEU A 23 -7.98 12.08 3.32
CA LEU A 23 -9.03 12.77 4.06
C LEU A 23 -8.52 13.19 5.44
N GLU A 24 -7.86 12.27 6.17
CA GLU A 24 -7.21 12.57 7.46
C GLU A 24 -6.11 13.62 7.32
N ARG A 25 -5.33 13.59 6.22
CA ARG A 25 -4.24 14.54 6.00
C ARG A 25 -4.72 15.94 5.65
N TYR A 26 -5.78 16.06 4.86
CA TYR A 26 -6.21 17.36 4.32
C TYR A 26 -7.43 17.95 5.04
N GLY A 27 -8.22 17.15 5.75
CA GLY A 27 -9.51 17.56 6.30
C GLY A 27 -10.55 17.97 5.26
N SER A 28 -10.27 17.73 3.96
CA SER A 28 -11.09 18.19 2.84
C SER A 28 -11.41 17.03 1.91
N VAL A 29 -12.71 16.71 1.81
CA VAL A 29 -13.24 15.64 0.96
C VAL A 29 -12.85 15.83 -0.51
N TRP A 30 -12.97 17.05 -1.02
CA TRP A 30 -12.68 17.33 -2.43
C TRP A 30 -11.19 17.15 -2.74
N LYS A 31 -10.32 17.69 -1.88
CA LYS A 31 -8.86 17.57 -2.05
C LYS A 31 -8.41 16.10 -1.92
N ALA A 32 -8.97 15.38 -0.95
CA ALA A 32 -8.69 13.96 -0.75
C ALA A 32 -9.13 13.11 -1.95
N ALA A 33 -10.36 13.30 -2.47
CA ALA A 33 -10.85 12.57 -3.62
C ALA A 33 -10.03 12.84 -4.89
N ARG A 34 -9.63 14.10 -5.10
CA ARG A 34 -8.78 14.48 -6.24
C ARG A 34 -7.42 13.80 -6.17
N THR A 35 -6.77 13.83 -5.02
CA THR A 35 -5.46 13.16 -4.85
C THR A 35 -5.61 11.64 -4.95
N ALA A 36 -6.62 11.04 -4.30
CA ALA A 36 -6.86 9.60 -4.36
C ALA A 36 -7.07 9.12 -5.82
N ARG A 37 -7.81 9.88 -6.63
CA ARG A 37 -7.97 9.62 -8.06
C ARG A 37 -6.65 9.59 -8.83
N CYS A 38 -5.66 10.43 -8.49
CA CYS A 38 -4.32 10.37 -9.10
C CYS A 38 -3.60 9.06 -8.82
N TYR A 39 -3.94 8.37 -7.72
CA TYR A 39 -3.46 7.02 -7.41
C TYR A 39 -4.38 5.92 -7.98
N GLY A 40 -5.34 6.27 -8.83
CA GLY A 40 -6.29 5.34 -9.44
C GLY A 40 -7.38 4.84 -8.48
N TRP A 41 -7.59 5.51 -7.34
CA TRP A 41 -8.70 5.19 -6.44
C TRP A 41 -10.03 5.66 -7.04
N THR A 42 -11.05 4.80 -7.00
CA THR A 42 -12.44 5.18 -7.32
C THR A 42 -13.41 4.51 -6.35
N ARG A 43 -14.66 4.99 -6.26
CA ARG A 43 -15.69 4.32 -5.44
C ARG A 43 -16.00 2.88 -5.88
N LYS A 44 -15.78 2.57 -7.17
CA LYS A 44 -16.02 1.22 -7.74
C LYS A 44 -14.80 0.31 -7.57
N GLU A 45 -13.61 0.89 -7.46
CA GLU A 45 -12.35 0.19 -7.27
C GLU A 45 -11.55 0.91 -6.17
N PRO A 46 -11.89 0.66 -4.90
CA PRO A 46 -11.18 1.24 -3.78
C PRO A 46 -9.77 0.66 -3.72
N LYS A 47 -8.78 1.54 -3.70
CA LYS A 47 -7.36 1.19 -3.56
C LYS A 47 -6.86 1.53 -2.16
N SER A 48 -5.93 0.72 -1.67
CA SER A 48 -5.32 0.91 -0.35
C SER A 48 -3.80 1.02 -0.47
N PHE A 49 -3.20 1.88 0.36
CA PHE A 49 -1.77 1.81 0.62
C PHE A 49 -1.53 0.63 1.55
N VAL A 50 -0.59 -0.24 1.18
CA VAL A 50 -0.15 -1.31 2.07
C VAL A 50 0.92 -0.74 2.98
N ILE A 51 0.59 -0.51 4.24
CA ILE A 51 1.54 -0.04 5.24
C ILE A 51 2.49 -1.18 5.61
N ASN A 52 3.73 -0.84 5.96
CA ASN A 52 4.81 -1.78 6.30
C ASN A 52 5.34 -2.62 5.12
N ARG A 53 4.88 -2.38 3.90
CA ARG A 53 5.33 -3.02 2.67
C ARG A 53 5.57 -1.98 1.58
N VAL A 54 6.73 -2.04 0.91
CA VAL A 54 7.02 -1.21 -0.27
C VAL A 54 7.32 -2.09 -1.47
N LEU A 55 6.80 -1.71 -2.64
CA LEU A 55 7.19 -2.34 -3.90
C LEU A 55 8.50 -1.70 -4.37
N VAL A 56 9.55 -2.50 -4.47
CA VAL A 56 10.85 -2.11 -5.00
C VAL A 56 10.93 -2.64 -6.42
N LYS A 57 10.99 -1.73 -7.39
CA LYS A 57 11.17 -2.06 -8.79
C LYS A 57 12.63 -2.35 -9.07
N SER A 58 12.93 -3.52 -9.64
CA SER A 58 14.28 -3.90 -10.05
C SER A 58 14.27 -4.39 -11.49
N LYS A 59 15.42 -4.29 -12.18
CA LYS A 59 15.56 -4.84 -13.55
C LYS A 59 15.32 -6.36 -13.61
N SER A 60 15.44 -7.03 -12.46
CA SER A 60 15.34 -8.48 -12.29
C SER A 60 13.95 -8.95 -11.86
N GLY A 61 12.98 -8.03 -11.74
CA GLY A 61 11.63 -8.31 -11.26
C GLY A 61 11.25 -7.44 -10.06
N ASP A 62 9.97 -7.16 -9.94
CA ASP A 62 9.45 -6.37 -8.83
C ASP A 62 9.41 -7.22 -7.56
N VAL A 63 9.84 -6.63 -6.44
CA VAL A 63 9.86 -7.31 -5.14
C VAL A 63 9.18 -6.43 -4.10
N HIS A 64 8.48 -7.05 -3.16
CA HIS A 64 7.99 -6.36 -1.99
C HIS A 64 8.97 -6.44 -0.85
N ARG A 65 9.32 -5.30 -0.26
CA ARG A 65 10.18 -5.21 0.92
C ARG A 65 9.35 -4.80 2.13
N CYS A 66 9.54 -5.49 3.24
CA CYS A 66 9.00 -5.10 4.53
C CYS A 66 9.78 -3.89 5.08
N ASN A 67 9.08 -2.82 5.48
CA ASN A 67 9.74 -1.64 6.05
C ASN A 67 10.32 -1.87 7.45
N ASN A 68 9.76 -2.83 8.21
CA ASN A 68 10.19 -3.05 9.59
C ASN A 68 11.51 -3.84 9.67
N CYS A 69 11.59 -4.99 8.98
CA CYS A 69 12.74 -5.89 9.08
C CYS A 69 13.57 -5.99 7.79
N GLY A 70 13.16 -5.28 6.72
CA GLY A 70 13.83 -5.31 5.43
C GLY A 70 13.64 -6.60 4.63
N ASN A 71 12.82 -7.56 5.10
CA ASN A 71 12.59 -8.82 4.39
C ASN A 71 11.99 -8.58 3.00
N VAL A 72 12.48 -9.29 1.99
CA VAL A 72 12.07 -9.13 0.60
C VAL A 72 11.33 -10.38 0.15
N VAL A 73 10.16 -10.22 -0.45
CA VAL A 73 9.37 -11.29 -1.08
C VAL A 73 9.07 -10.92 -2.53
N PRO A 74 9.01 -11.87 -3.47
CA PRO A 74 8.66 -11.59 -4.86
C PRO A 74 7.28 -10.90 -4.97
N ALA A 75 7.11 -9.99 -5.94
CA ALA A 75 5.81 -9.36 -6.20
C ALA A 75 4.86 -10.22 -7.05
N HIS A 76 5.32 -11.39 -7.49
CA HIS A 76 4.53 -12.32 -8.29
C HIS A 76 3.78 -13.32 -7.38
N TYR A 77 2.46 -13.20 -7.33
CA TYR A 77 1.51 -14.27 -6.99
C TYR A 77 0.28 -14.12 -7.87
#